data_AF-A0A8T0SQ04-F1
#
_entry.id   AF-A0A8T0SQ04-F1
#
_cell.length_a   1.000
_cell.length_b   1.000
_cell.length_c   1.000
_cell.angle_alpha   90.00
_cell.angle_beta   90.00
_cell.angle_gamma   90.00
#
_symmetry.space_group_name_H-M   'P 1'
#
loop_
_entity.id
_entity.type
_entity.pdbx_description
1 polymer ?
#
loop_
_entity_poly.entity_id
_entity_poly.type
_entity_poly.pdbx_seq_one_letter_code
_entity_poly.pdbx_strand_id
1 'polypeptide(L)'
;MDGIIYAQVHLTFSISGDGDWRHIGYKVARPGAFEIASDALTVGRVADKADIVLPVATVSSTHARLEKKDGRLLVTDLGSTNGTYINERRLNPGFPIPIDPGSLLIFGDIHLAMFRVRKMIVEVPSEMDAAQQETKAEVVSAVVEDTTS
;
A
#
# COMPACT_ATOMS: atom_id res chain seq x y z
N MET A 1 -1.44 -29.62 13.38
CA MET A 1 -1.15 -28.41 14.16
C MET A 1 -1.27 -27.27 13.18
N ASP A 2 -2.44 -26.63 13.18
CA ASP A 2 -2.75 -25.55 12.26
C ASP A 2 -1.94 -24.32 12.66
N GLY A 3 -0.87 -24.06 11.92
CA GLY A 3 -0.08 -22.85 12.08
C GLY A 3 -1.00 -21.65 11.92
N ILE A 4 -1.05 -20.78 12.93
CA ILE A 4 -1.83 -19.55 12.88
C ILE A 4 -1.17 -18.66 11.81
N ILE A 5 -1.72 -18.67 10.59
CA ILE A 5 -1.37 -17.73 9.54
C ILE A 5 -1.91 -16.37 9.98
N TYR A 6 -1.04 -15.50 10.51
CA TYR A 6 -1.39 -14.10 10.66
C TYR A 6 -1.38 -13.46 9.27
N ALA A 7 -2.54 -13.45 8.61
CA ALA A 7 -2.69 -12.72 7.36
C ALA A 7 -2.63 -11.21 7.64
N GLN A 8 -1.44 -10.61 7.49
CA GLN A 8 -1.36 -9.15 7.46
C GLN A 8 -1.92 -8.67 6.12
N VAL A 9 -2.99 -7.89 6.22
CA VAL A 9 -3.64 -7.26 5.07
C VAL A 9 -2.85 -6.01 4.71
N HIS A 10 -2.00 -6.12 3.70
CA HIS A 10 -1.28 -4.97 3.14
C HIS A 10 -2.14 -4.38 2.05
N LEU A 11 -2.47 -3.09 2.20
CA LEU A 11 -3.16 -2.35 1.16
C LEU A 11 -2.10 -1.60 0.37
N THR A 12 -2.03 -1.89 -0.92
CA THR A 12 -1.16 -1.16 -1.83
C THR A 12 -1.98 -0.33 -2.79
N PHE A 13 -1.51 0.88 -3.04
CA PHE A 13 -2.09 1.79 -4.00
C PHE A 13 -1.18 1.87 -5.20
N SER A 14 -1.62 1.36 -6.35
CA SER A 14 -0.84 1.41 -7.61
C SER A 14 -1.42 2.49 -8.51
N ILE A 15 -0.59 3.27 -9.18
CA ILE A 15 -1.12 4.31 -10.06
C ILE A 15 -1.91 3.67 -11.22
N SER A 16 -3.00 4.32 -11.64
CA SER A 16 -3.75 3.99 -12.84
C SER A 16 -3.62 5.12 -13.87
N GLY A 17 -3.37 4.80 -15.14
CA GLY A 17 -3.20 5.77 -16.24
C GLY A 17 -2.45 5.19 -17.44
N ASP A 18 -2.48 5.87 -18.59
CA ASP A 18 -1.90 5.45 -19.88
C ASP A 18 -0.37 5.62 -19.97
N GLY A 19 0.25 6.26 -18.99
CA GLY A 19 1.69 6.50 -19.00
C GLY A 19 2.11 7.82 -19.64
N ASP A 20 1.18 8.70 -20.06
CA ASP A 20 1.50 10.09 -20.40
C ASP A 20 1.26 11.02 -19.19
N TRP A 21 2.35 11.44 -18.56
CA TRP A 21 2.33 12.18 -17.30
C TRP A 21 2.76 13.63 -17.54
N ARG A 22 2.43 14.15 -18.71
CA ARG A 22 2.62 15.57 -19.01
C ARG A 22 1.46 16.35 -18.43
N HIS A 23 1.70 17.06 -17.33
CA HIS A 23 0.76 18.06 -16.82
C HIS A 23 1.19 19.43 -17.33
N ILE A 24 0.36 20.05 -18.17
CA ILE A 24 0.66 21.34 -18.81
C ILE A 24 2.01 21.29 -19.58
N GLY A 25 2.29 20.15 -20.23
CA GLY A 25 3.51 19.96 -21.04
C GLY A 25 4.77 19.52 -20.29
N TYR A 26 4.75 19.40 -18.95
CA TYR A 26 5.92 19.00 -18.15
C TYR A 26 5.79 17.57 -17.62
N LYS A 27 6.87 16.79 -17.71
CA LYS A 27 6.95 15.44 -17.16
C LYS A 27 7.00 15.51 -15.64
N VAL A 28 5.95 15.04 -14.97
CA VAL A 28 5.92 14.94 -13.50
C VAL A 28 6.39 13.57 -13.03
N ALA A 29 7.07 13.55 -11.88
CA ALA A 29 7.49 12.31 -11.23
C ALA A 29 6.25 11.51 -10.81
N ARG A 30 6.28 10.20 -11.08
CA ARG A 30 5.19 9.29 -10.73
C ARG A 30 5.32 8.90 -9.26
N PRO A 31 4.28 9.08 -8.43
CA PRO A 31 4.29 8.53 -7.09
C PRO A 31 4.44 6.99 -7.15
N GLY A 32 5.24 6.41 -6.27
CA GLY A 32 5.38 4.96 -6.16
C GLY A 32 4.11 4.29 -5.62
N ALA A 33 4.16 2.97 -5.46
CA ALA A 33 3.16 2.30 -4.66
C ALA A 33 3.35 2.66 -3.18
N PHE A 34 2.24 2.89 -2.46
CA PHE A 34 2.26 3.11 -1.02
C PHE A 34 1.68 1.91 -0.31
N GLU A 35 2.35 1.47 0.76
CA GLU A 35 1.85 0.45 1.67
C GLU A 35 1.16 1.11 2.86
N ILE A 36 -0.04 0.65 3.19
CA ILE A 36 -0.75 1.07 4.41
C ILE A 36 -0.31 0.16 5.57
N ALA A 37 0.88 0.43 6.13
CA ALA A 37 1.44 -0.33 7.25
C ALA A 37 0.79 0.04 8.60
N SER A 38 0.49 1.32 8.83
CA SER A 38 -0.11 1.82 10.08
C SER A 38 -1.63 1.86 10.05
N ASP A 39 -2.27 1.82 11.23
CA ASP A 39 -3.74 1.83 11.36
C ASP A 39 -4.40 3.11 10.84
N ALA A 40 -3.68 4.23 10.87
CA ALA A 40 -4.13 5.49 10.29
C ALA A 40 -2.97 6.19 9.61
N LEU A 41 -3.23 6.76 8.43
CA LEU A 41 -2.29 7.56 7.66
C LEU A 41 -3.00 8.80 7.09
N THR A 42 -2.28 9.90 6.99
CA THR A 42 -2.74 11.14 6.38
C THR A 42 -2.16 11.28 4.98
N VAL A 43 -3.02 11.56 4.01
CA VAL A 43 -2.64 11.87 2.63
C VAL A 43 -2.67 13.38 2.43
N GLY A 44 -1.65 13.93 1.80
CA GLY A 44 -1.59 15.37 1.54
C GLY A 44 -0.40 15.76 0.68
N ARG A 45 -0.30 17.06 0.38
CA ARG A 45 0.72 17.59 -0.54
C ARG A 45 2.06 17.91 0.11
N VAL A 46 2.09 18.18 1.41
CA VAL A 46 3.29 18.67 2.10
C VAL A 46 3.75 17.65 3.14
N ALA A 47 5.06 17.37 3.14
CA ALA A 47 5.65 16.34 3.99
C ALA A 47 5.42 16.55 5.49
N ASP A 48 5.42 17.80 5.95
CA ASP A 48 5.25 18.12 7.37
C ASP A 48 3.82 17.86 7.89
N LYS A 49 2.85 17.56 7.01
CA LYS A 49 1.43 17.41 7.37
C LYS A 49 0.80 16.13 6.86
N ALA A 50 1.56 15.25 6.22
CA ALA A 50 1.04 14.04 5.61
C ALA A 50 2.07 12.91 5.65
N ASP A 51 1.61 11.72 5.98
CA ASP A 51 2.41 10.50 5.94
C ASP A 51 2.62 10.03 4.49
N ILE A 52 1.57 10.16 3.67
CA ILE A 52 1.61 9.91 2.22
C ILE A 52 1.62 11.25 1.50
N VAL A 53 2.78 11.58 0.93
CA VAL A 53 3.01 12.86 0.26
C VAL A 53 2.77 12.75 -1.24
N LEU A 54 1.76 13.45 -1.73
CA LEU A 54 1.42 13.57 -3.15
C LEU A 54 1.69 15.01 -3.59
N PRO A 55 2.85 15.32 -4.19
CA PRO A 55 3.26 16.69 -4.55
C PRO A 55 2.54 17.22 -5.81
N VAL A 56 1.21 17.12 -5.83
CA VAL A 56 0.34 17.48 -6.95
C VAL A 56 -0.47 18.70 -6.56
N ALA A 57 -0.46 19.77 -7.36
CA ALA A 57 -1.07 21.06 -6.99
C ALA A 57 -2.54 20.98 -6.56
N THR A 58 -3.30 20.03 -7.10
CA THR A 58 -4.71 19.81 -6.77
C THR A 58 -4.93 19.07 -5.44
N VAL A 59 -3.88 18.50 -4.84
CA VAL A 59 -3.92 17.88 -3.53
C VAL A 59 -3.73 18.95 -2.45
N SER A 60 -4.67 19.04 -1.51
CA SER A 60 -4.54 19.90 -0.31
C SER A 60 -3.35 19.48 0.56
N SER A 61 -2.82 20.40 1.36
CA SER A 61 -1.70 20.14 2.29
C SER A 61 -2.00 18.98 3.25
N THR A 62 -3.23 18.92 3.75
CA THR A 62 -3.84 17.80 4.46
C THR A 62 -5.15 17.50 3.74
N HIS A 63 -5.19 16.40 2.98
CA HIS A 63 -6.26 16.15 1.99
C HIS A 63 -7.28 15.13 2.49
N ALA A 64 -6.79 13.98 2.92
CA ALA A 64 -7.62 12.86 3.33
C ALA A 64 -6.93 12.07 4.45
N ARG A 65 -7.72 11.29 5.17
CA ARG A 65 -7.26 10.30 6.14
C ARG A 65 -7.62 8.90 5.62
N LEU A 66 -6.68 7.98 5.71
CA LEU A 66 -6.87 6.55 5.47
C LEU A 66 -6.81 5.81 6.81
N GLU A 67 -7.74 4.91 7.05
CA GLU A 67 -7.83 4.16 8.31
C GLU A 67 -8.10 2.67 8.02
N LYS A 68 -7.35 1.78 8.68
CA LYS A 68 -7.64 0.35 8.71
C LYS A 68 -8.55 0.06 9.90
N LYS A 69 -9.75 -0.46 9.65
CA LYS A 69 -10.68 -0.86 10.70
C LYS A 69 -11.40 -2.14 10.29
N ASP A 70 -11.44 -3.12 11.20
CA ASP A 70 -12.12 -4.41 10.98
C ASP A 70 -11.71 -5.11 9.67
N GLY A 71 -10.41 -5.02 9.33
CA GLY A 71 -9.85 -5.60 8.10
C GLY A 71 -10.27 -4.89 6.80
N ARG A 72 -10.87 -3.70 6.90
CA ARG A 72 -11.28 -2.84 5.79
C ARG A 72 -10.46 -1.56 5.79
N LEU A 73 -10.28 -1.00 4.59
CA LEU A 73 -9.75 0.35 4.44
C LEU A 73 -10.90 1.33 4.37
N LEU A 74 -10.79 2.41 5.12
CA LEU A 74 -11.69 3.55 5.05
C LEU A 74 -10.91 4.77 4.59
N VAL A 75 -11.59 5.65 3.87
CA VAL A 75 -11.09 6.98 3.53
C VAL A 75 -12.07 8.04 4.00
N THR A 76 -11.50 9.11 4.56
CA THR A 76 -12.24 10.31 4.95
C THR A 76 -11.60 11.51 4.26
N ASP A 77 -12.36 12.20 3.41
CA ASP A 77 -11.92 13.50 2.87
C ASP A 77 -11.94 14.56 3.99
N LEU A 78 -10.85 15.30 4.17
CA LEU A 78 -10.68 16.25 5.28
C LEU A 78 -11.08 17.68 4.90
N GLY A 79 -12.00 17.84 3.94
CA GLY A 79 -12.39 19.15 3.41
C GLY A 79 -11.43 19.63 2.33
N SER A 80 -10.98 18.70 1.48
CA SER A 80 -10.04 19.04 0.41
C SER A 80 -10.69 19.96 -0.64
N THR A 81 -9.87 20.80 -1.28
CA THR A 81 -10.38 21.81 -2.23
C THR A 81 -10.97 21.14 -3.49
N ASN A 82 -10.28 20.14 -4.04
CA ASN A 82 -10.69 19.46 -5.27
C ASN A 82 -11.48 18.16 -5.02
N GLY A 83 -11.56 17.71 -3.77
CA GLY A 83 -12.28 16.52 -3.36
C GLY A 83 -11.48 15.22 -3.48
N THR A 84 -11.94 14.23 -2.74
CA THR A 84 -11.56 12.81 -2.86
C THR A 84 -12.67 12.04 -3.57
N TYR A 85 -12.32 11.04 -4.37
CA TYR A 85 -13.28 10.24 -5.15
C TYR A 85 -12.98 8.74 -5.05
N ILE A 86 -14.03 7.91 -5.05
CA ILE A 86 -13.95 6.45 -5.24
C ILE A 86 -14.72 6.10 -6.51
N ASN A 87 -14.06 5.44 -7.48
CA ASN A 87 -14.67 5.02 -8.75
C ASN A 87 -15.53 6.15 -9.37
N GLU A 88 -14.93 7.33 -9.53
CA GLU A 88 -15.54 8.56 -10.09
C GLU A 88 -16.59 9.27 -9.20
N ARG A 89 -16.96 8.70 -8.06
CA ARG A 89 -17.91 9.32 -7.12
C ARG A 89 -17.19 10.15 -6.07
N ARG A 90 -17.49 11.44 -6.03
CA ARG A 90 -16.96 12.37 -5.01
C ARG A 90 -17.50 12.00 -3.64
N LEU A 91 -16.61 12.01 -2.65
CA LEU A 91 -16.97 11.77 -1.26
C LEU A 91 -17.53 13.02 -0.59
N ASN A 92 -18.39 12.82 0.41
CA ASN A 92 -18.78 13.88 1.32
C ASN A 92 -17.68 14.09 2.37
N PRO A 93 -17.13 15.30 2.51
CA PRO A 93 -16.09 15.57 3.50
C PRO A 93 -16.50 15.22 4.94
N GLY A 94 -15.57 14.70 5.72
CA GLY A 94 -15.74 14.34 7.13
C GLY A 94 -16.42 13.00 7.39
N PHE A 95 -16.93 12.31 6.36
CA PHE A 95 -17.57 11.00 6.50
C PHE A 95 -16.61 9.88 6.08
N PRO A 96 -16.34 8.88 6.94
CA PRO A 96 -15.52 7.73 6.59
C PRO A 96 -16.27 6.78 5.66
N ILE A 97 -15.69 6.48 4.49
CA ILE A 97 -16.28 5.61 3.48
C ILE A 97 -15.37 4.39 3.29
N PRO A 98 -15.90 3.15 3.37
CA PRO A 98 -15.12 1.95 3.10
C PRO A 98 -14.71 1.88 1.64
N ILE A 99 -13.51 1.38 1.38
CA ILE A 99 -12.96 1.21 0.04
C ILE A 99 -12.80 -0.28 -0.25
N ASP A 100 -13.46 -0.77 -1.29
CA ASP A 100 -13.33 -2.14 -1.73
C ASP A 100 -12.03 -2.35 -2.53
N PRO A 101 -11.33 -3.48 -2.34
CA PRO A 101 -10.20 -3.84 -3.19
C PRO A 101 -10.57 -3.82 -4.68
N GLY A 102 -9.66 -3.32 -5.51
CA GLY A 102 -9.86 -3.11 -6.94
C GLY A 102 -10.39 -1.72 -7.30
N SER A 103 -10.96 -0.98 -6.34
CA SER A 103 -11.46 0.38 -6.55
C SER A 103 -10.36 1.37 -6.90
N LEU A 104 -10.74 2.40 -7.65
CA LEU A 104 -9.92 3.58 -7.93
C LEU A 104 -10.20 4.66 -6.89
N LEU A 105 -9.17 5.00 -6.11
CA LEU A 105 -9.16 6.11 -5.17
C LEU A 105 -8.41 7.29 -5.78
N ILE A 106 -9.03 8.47 -5.78
CA ILE A 106 -8.48 9.66 -6.44
C ILE A 106 -8.46 10.82 -5.44
N PHE A 107 -7.35 11.55 -5.39
CA PHE A 107 -7.20 12.76 -4.58
C PHE A 107 -6.98 13.98 -5.47
N GLY A 108 -8.03 14.78 -5.70
CA GLY A 108 -7.95 15.94 -6.60
C GLY A 108 -7.83 15.55 -8.08
N ASP A 109 -6.61 15.40 -8.60
CA ASP A 109 -6.37 15.19 -10.04
C ASP A 109 -6.42 13.69 -10.43
N ILE A 110 -7.27 13.36 -11.40
CA ILE A 110 -7.51 11.99 -11.88
C ILE A 110 -6.32 11.37 -12.63
N HIS A 111 -5.38 12.17 -13.14
CA HIS A 111 -4.23 11.68 -13.91
C HIS A 111 -2.99 11.51 -13.02
N LEU A 112 -2.84 12.35 -12.00
CA LEU A 112 -1.62 12.42 -11.19
C LEU A 112 -1.75 11.81 -9.79
N ALA A 113 -2.97 11.71 -9.27
CA ALA A 113 -3.24 11.28 -7.90
C ALA A 113 -4.37 10.22 -7.85
N MET A 114 -4.43 9.37 -8.88
CA MET A 114 -5.33 8.23 -8.97
C MET A 114 -4.60 6.93 -8.67
N PHE A 115 -5.15 6.14 -7.76
CA PHE A 115 -4.57 4.89 -7.31
C PHE A 115 -5.60 3.77 -7.25
N ARG A 116 -5.22 2.59 -7.73
CA ARG A 116 -5.97 1.35 -7.54
C ARG A 116 -5.61 0.73 -6.21
N VAL A 117 -6.64 0.50 -5.40
CA VAL A 117 -6.54 -0.20 -4.11
C VAL A 117 -6.34 -1.68 -4.38
N ARG A 118 -5.31 -2.27 -3.80
CA ARG A 118 -5.08 -3.72 -3.83
C ARG A 118 -4.95 -4.24 -2.42
N LYS A 119 -5.57 -5.38 -2.16
CA LYS A 119 -5.39 -6.14 -0.94
C LYS A 119 -4.37 -7.24 -1.22
N MET A 120 -3.21 -7.16 -0.58
CA MET A 120 -2.25 -8.27 -0.55
C MET A 120 -2.38 -9.01 0.77
N ILE A 121 -2.36 -10.34 0.68
CA ILE A 121 -2.27 -11.23 1.83
C ILE A 121 -0.80 -11.57 1.94
N VAL A 122 -0.15 -11.11 3.01
CA VAL A 122 1.19 -11.57 3.37
C VAL A 122 1.02 -12.66 4.41
N GLU A 123 1.35 -13.88 4.02
CA GLU A 123 1.52 -14.97 4.98
C GLU A 123 2.85 -14.76 5.69
N VAL A 124 2.78 -14.35 6.96
CA VAL A 124 3.99 -14.30 7.79
C VAL A 124 4.23 -15.72 8.29
N PRO A 125 5.33 -16.39 7.91
CA PRO A 125 5.69 -17.67 8.50
C PRO A 125 5.82 -17.45 10.00
N SER A 126 5.14 -18.27 10.80
CA SER A 126 5.32 -18.23 12.25
C SER A 126 6.81 -18.42 12.56
N GLU A 127 7.35 -17.65 13.51
CA GLU A 127 8.77 -17.70 13.92
C GLU A 127 9.23 -19.13 14.32
N MET A 128 8.28 -20.06 14.55
CA MET A 128 8.53 -21.47 14.81
C MET A 128 9.02 -22.28 13.59
N ASP A 129 8.83 -21.80 12.35
CA ASP A 129 9.27 -22.49 11.12
C ASP A 129 10.71 -22.11 10.71
N ALA A 130 11.20 -20.94 11.13
CA ALA A 130 12.55 -20.47 10.78
C ALA A 130 13.66 -21.28 11.51
N ALA A 131 13.34 -21.87 12.67
CA ALA A 131 14.32 -22.60 13.48
C ALA A 131 14.61 -24.04 12.99
N GLN A 132 13.89 -24.55 11.98
CA GLN A 132 14.09 -25.93 11.48
C GLN A 132 14.85 -26.02 10.15
N GLN A 133 15.27 -24.91 9.54
CA GLN A 133 16.02 -24.93 8.28
C GLN A 133 17.55 -24.79 8.41
N GLU A 134 18.09 -24.60 9.62
CA GLU A 134 19.55 -24.50 9.83
C GLU A 134 20.25 -25.79 10.33
N THR A 135 19.53 -26.90 10.59
CA THR A 135 20.15 -28.16 11.10
C THR A 135 20.14 -29.35 10.14
N LYS A 136 20.01 -29.13 8.83
CA LYS A 136 20.14 -30.21 7.81
C LYS A 136 21.22 -29.96 6.75
N ALA A 137 22.17 -29.07 7.01
CA ALA A 137 23.29 -28.83 6.10
C ALA A 137 24.61 -29.52 6.52
N GLU A 138 24.74 -30.00 7.77
CA GLU A 138 26.05 -30.42 8.30
C GLU A 138 26.28 -31.96 8.37
N VAL A 139 25.29 -32.82 8.11
CA VAL A 139 25.46 -34.29 8.27
C VAL A 139 25.86 -35.04 6.99
N VAL A 140 26.02 -34.36 5.84
CA VAL A 140 26.34 -35.02 4.55
C VAL A 140 27.83 -34.97 4.15
N SER A 141 28.72 -34.37 4.96
CA SER A 141 30.15 -34.29 4.63
C SER A 141 31.01 -35.46 5.16
N ALA A 142 30.45 -36.41 5.92
CA ALA A 142 31.26 -37.37 6.67
C ALA A 142 31.35 -38.81 6.10
N VAL A 143 30.83 -39.08 4.89
CA VAL A 143 30.87 -40.45 4.33
C VAL A 143 31.14 -40.42 2.84
N VAL A 144 32.40 -40.24 2.43
CA VAL A 144 33.04 -40.93 1.28
C VAL A 144 34.44 -40.36 1.09
N GLU A 145 35.48 -41.02 1.62
CA GLU A 145 36.81 -41.16 0.99
C GLU A 145 37.58 -42.24 1.77
N ASP A 146 37.19 -43.50 1.59
CA ASP A 146 38.05 -44.65 1.88
C ASP A 146 37.83 -45.69 0.80
N THR A 147 38.61 -45.60 -0.29
CA THR A 147 39.16 -46.70 -1.11
C THR A 147 39.68 -46.16 -2.45
N THR A 148 40.99 -46.09 -2.61
CA THR A 148 41.64 -46.38 -3.89
C THR A 148 42.98 -47.03 -3.58
N SER A 149 43.13 -48.24 -4.12
CA SER A 149 44.34 -49.07 -4.11
C SER A 149 45.47 -48.47 -4.93
#